data_AF-A0AAU3D0H5-F1
#
_entry.id   AF-A0AAU3D0H5-F1
#
_cell.length_a   1.000
_cell.length_b   1.000
_cell.length_c   1.000
_cell.angle_alpha   90.00
_cell.angle_beta   90.00
_cell.angle_gamma   90.00
#
_symmetry.space_group_name_H-M   'P 1'
#
loop_
_entity.id
_entity.type
_entity.pdbx_description
1 polymer ?
#
loop_
_entity_poly.entity_id
_entity_poly.type
_entity_poly.pdbx_seq_one_letter_code
_entity_poly.pdbx_strand_id
1 'polypeptide(L)'
;MVRRAEQDPMSAQAGQPYARRSTVPASPGAAARVWADLSGRGLATRAGADTITALQRSAGNAALGRTMGAADARHVGPTGSARPVVQRISTVPGGSYAAEREAGDRGPHFMEQEQEARVVAGSGATLGPPGVPERIRYPAREVKPAEAGLRVANDGTLAVLDKDEPKEFYAVQQVVDSANLSLDAAGSIVRLALQGRSITVGGQRLHRVQPTLAQQAQETQQSASEEFVSLVRSTCITVACKLMGSPRDKTSRVVLGGGAEGFDITPGSDSDPRMSSLAGQIASSPDGGLDVPGAVEAAGARNRAAPDNGKVYGEAVRNGGRDGTAARLGVNQHASPHVGEGFAIFSMAAQDERDHSVQPPTARGDNVWGYHFAAVVASSLDGSCRVTLENYARNDFDRVAREELYDKLYQRAKKSDGWFSAVSALEESDDQQAFKKKFDEVMRRLCTDPEIKNVQGRPRRRLQEDFEDHTGRAWFFRVYGGGPGESFHEQQAASGYFNNPLTVRVTRP
;
A
#
# COMPACT_ATOMS: atom_id res chain seq x y z
N MET A 1 -51.40 -54.05 -46.28
CA MET A 1 -51.53 -54.51 -47.67
C MET A 1 -52.32 -53.45 -48.43
N VAL A 2 -51.68 -52.79 -49.41
CA VAL A 2 -52.25 -52.12 -50.60
C VAL A 2 -53.57 -51.31 -50.47
N ARG A 3 -53.39 -49.97 -50.61
CA ARG A 3 -54.18 -48.96 -51.37
C ARG A 3 -55.54 -48.39 -50.88
N ARG A 4 -55.55 -47.05 -51.01
CA ARG A 4 -56.56 -46.09 -51.55
C ARG A 4 -57.69 -45.59 -50.63
N ALA A 5 -57.68 -44.27 -50.43
CA ALA A 5 -58.71 -43.29 -50.84
C ALA A 5 -58.09 -41.88 -50.62
N GLU A 6 -57.91 -41.04 -51.65
CA GLU A 6 -58.85 -39.97 -52.07
C GLU A 6 -58.99 -38.87 -50.97
N GLN A 7 -58.82 -37.57 -51.17
CA GLN A 7 -58.92 -36.65 -52.32
C GLN A 7 -58.20 -35.34 -51.94
N ASP A 8 -57.48 -34.73 -52.88
CA ASP A 8 -57.15 -33.29 -52.90
C ASP A 8 -58.31 -32.55 -53.59
N PRO A 9 -58.65 -31.29 -53.23
CA PRO A 9 -57.82 -30.16 -53.68
C PRO A 9 -57.84 -28.93 -52.75
N MET A 10 -56.71 -28.27 -52.51
CA MET A 10 -56.73 -26.85 -52.16
C MET A 10 -55.47 -26.10 -52.60
N SER A 11 -55.74 -25.02 -53.32
CA SER A 11 -54.81 -24.07 -53.90
C SER A 11 -53.93 -23.35 -52.87
N ALA A 12 -52.67 -23.16 -53.28
CA ALA A 12 -51.71 -22.14 -52.89
C ALA A 12 -52.34 -20.73 -52.65
N GLN A 13 -51.81 -19.81 -51.85
CA GLN A 13 -50.44 -19.58 -51.39
C GLN A 13 -50.43 -18.50 -50.27
N ALA A 14 -49.41 -18.59 -49.40
CA ALA A 14 -48.67 -17.51 -48.73
C ALA A 14 -49.28 -16.66 -47.59
N GLY A 15 -48.68 -16.78 -46.38
CA GLY A 15 -48.77 -15.79 -45.30
C GLY A 15 -48.28 -16.33 -43.94
N GLN A 16 -47.00 -16.08 -43.61
CA GLN A 16 -46.30 -16.48 -42.37
C GLN A 16 -46.82 -15.77 -41.08
N PRO A 17 -46.48 -16.30 -39.87
CA PRO A 17 -47.23 -16.07 -38.64
C PRO A 17 -46.64 -14.99 -37.71
N TYR A 18 -47.52 -14.43 -36.88
CA TYR A 18 -47.20 -13.56 -35.74
C TYR A 18 -46.71 -14.38 -34.54
N ALA A 19 -45.55 -14.01 -33.97
CA ALA A 19 -45.13 -14.41 -32.62
C ALA A 19 -45.11 -13.18 -31.70
N ARG A 20 -45.83 -13.28 -30.58
CA ARG A 20 -45.93 -12.27 -29.51
C ARG A 20 -44.58 -12.08 -28.81
N ARG A 21 -44.12 -10.83 -28.68
CA ARG A 21 -43.03 -10.44 -27.77
C ARG A 21 -43.57 -10.27 -26.35
N SER A 22 -42.96 -10.97 -25.40
CA SER A 22 -43.06 -10.71 -23.96
C SER A 22 -41.94 -9.76 -23.56
N THR A 23 -42.28 -8.63 -22.92
CA THR A 23 -41.32 -7.67 -22.38
C THR A 23 -41.19 -7.90 -20.87
N VAL A 24 -40.07 -8.51 -20.45
CA VAL A 24 -39.61 -8.46 -19.05
C VAL A 24 -38.48 -7.42 -19.00
N PRO A 25 -38.53 -6.42 -18.11
CA PRO A 25 -37.43 -5.48 -17.96
C PRO A 25 -36.22 -6.18 -17.33
N ALA A 26 -35.04 -5.98 -17.92
CA ALA A 26 -33.78 -6.46 -17.37
C ALA A 26 -33.52 -5.79 -16.01
N SER A 27 -33.21 -6.61 -15.00
CA SER A 27 -32.76 -6.11 -13.69
C SER A 27 -31.40 -5.39 -13.84
N PRO A 28 -31.14 -4.30 -13.09
CA PRO A 28 -29.83 -3.66 -13.09
C PRO A 28 -28.76 -4.67 -12.65
N GLY A 29 -27.64 -4.72 -13.40
CA GLY A 29 -26.49 -5.57 -13.09
C GLY A 29 -25.85 -5.22 -11.73
N ALA A 30 -25.09 -6.17 -11.16
CA ALA A 30 -24.45 -6.04 -9.85
C ALA A 30 -23.64 -4.73 -9.70
N ALA A 31 -22.95 -4.29 -10.75
CA ALA A 31 -22.20 -3.03 -10.78
C ALA A 31 -23.06 -1.78 -10.48
N ALA A 32 -24.29 -1.71 -10.98
CA ALA A 32 -25.18 -0.57 -10.72
C ALA A 32 -25.71 -0.55 -9.26
N ARG A 33 -25.75 -1.72 -8.60
CA ARG A 33 -26.16 -1.84 -7.19
C ARG A 33 -25.00 -1.60 -6.23
N VAL A 34 -23.79 -2.05 -6.57
CA VAL A 34 -22.55 -1.69 -5.86
C VAL A 34 -22.32 -0.18 -5.91
N TRP A 35 -22.60 0.48 -7.03
CA TRP A 35 -22.55 1.95 -7.12
C TRP A 35 -23.56 2.65 -6.21
N ALA A 36 -24.79 2.12 -6.06
CA ALA A 36 -25.80 2.65 -5.15
C ALA A 36 -25.44 2.42 -3.67
N ASP A 37 -24.79 1.30 -3.38
CA ASP A 37 -24.30 0.97 -2.03
C ASP A 37 -23.08 1.84 -1.67
N LEU A 38 -22.17 2.12 -2.61
CA LEU A 38 -21.05 3.05 -2.43
C LEU A 38 -21.48 4.52 -2.28
N SER A 39 -22.58 4.93 -2.90
CA SER A 39 -23.14 6.29 -2.75
C SER A 39 -24.03 6.44 -1.51
N GLY A 40 -24.54 5.33 -0.95
CA GLY A 40 -25.24 5.28 0.34
C GLY A 40 -24.33 5.10 1.58
N ARG A 41 -23.14 4.52 1.40
CA ARG A 41 -22.11 4.33 2.43
C ARG A 41 -21.28 5.59 2.63
N GLY A 42 -21.98 6.62 3.14
CA GLY A 42 -21.46 7.90 3.61
C GLY A 42 -19.94 7.99 3.60
N LEU A 43 -19.42 8.59 2.52
CA LEU A 43 -18.08 9.14 2.44
C LEU A 43 -17.83 9.88 3.75
N ALA A 44 -17.07 9.25 4.65
CA ALA A 44 -16.38 10.00 5.67
C ALA A 44 -15.58 11.04 4.89
N THR A 45 -15.97 12.29 5.09
CA THR A 45 -15.17 13.47 4.82
C THR A 45 -13.77 13.18 5.35
N ARG A 46 -12.93 12.65 4.47
CA ARG A 46 -11.53 12.34 4.72
C ARG A 46 -10.92 13.61 5.28
N ALA A 47 -10.21 13.46 6.38
CA ALA A 47 -9.47 14.51 7.06
C ALA A 47 -8.83 15.43 6.01
N GLY A 48 -9.45 16.58 5.76
CA GLY A 48 -8.92 17.54 4.79
C GLY A 48 -7.59 18.08 5.29
N ALA A 49 -6.93 18.91 4.48
CA ALA A 49 -5.81 19.73 4.95
C ALA A 49 -6.14 20.40 6.30
N ASP A 50 -7.41 20.74 6.55
CA ASP A 50 -7.89 21.30 7.81
C ASP A 50 -7.88 20.32 8.99
N THR A 51 -8.14 19.03 8.78
CA THR A 51 -8.09 18.01 9.84
C THR A 51 -6.66 17.59 10.15
N ILE A 52 -5.78 17.51 9.12
CA ILE A 52 -4.33 17.35 9.33
C ILE A 52 -3.75 18.59 10.00
N THR A 53 -4.19 19.80 9.63
CA THR A 53 -3.78 21.05 10.29
C THR A 53 -4.37 21.18 11.70
N ALA A 54 -5.58 20.67 11.95
CA ALA A 54 -6.18 20.59 13.28
C ALA A 54 -5.49 19.52 14.14
N LEU A 55 -4.99 18.44 13.54
CA LEU A 55 -4.20 17.40 14.19
C LEU A 55 -2.76 17.86 14.44
N GLN A 56 -2.12 18.56 13.51
CA GLN A 56 -0.83 19.23 13.73
C GLN A 56 -0.98 20.31 14.81
N ARG A 57 -2.13 21.00 14.88
CA ARG A 57 -2.48 21.87 16.02
C ARG A 57 -2.76 21.10 17.29
N SER A 58 -3.45 19.95 17.28
CA SER A 58 -3.80 19.23 18.52
C SER A 58 -2.66 18.35 19.05
N ALA A 59 -1.94 17.64 18.20
CA ALA A 59 -0.69 16.94 18.49
C ALA A 59 0.44 17.95 18.79
N GLY A 60 0.46 19.09 18.10
CA GLY A 60 1.32 20.23 18.41
C GLY A 60 0.96 20.89 19.75
N ASN A 61 -0.33 21.01 20.10
CA ASN A 61 -0.78 21.52 21.40
C ASN A 61 -0.58 20.50 22.52
N ALA A 62 -0.69 19.21 22.25
CA ALA A 62 -0.27 18.15 23.16
C ALA A 62 1.26 18.19 23.35
N ALA A 63 2.03 18.49 22.28
CA ALA A 63 3.47 18.73 22.34
C ALA A 63 3.86 20.01 23.09
N LEU A 64 3.07 21.08 22.93
CA LEU A 64 3.24 22.32 23.66
C LEU A 64 2.86 22.13 25.14
N GLY A 65 1.83 21.34 25.42
CA GLY A 65 1.46 20.89 26.76
C GLY A 65 2.59 20.09 27.42
N ARG A 66 3.32 19.26 26.65
CA ARG A 66 4.55 18.56 27.10
C ARG A 66 5.69 19.53 27.47
N THR A 67 5.76 20.71 26.87
CA THR A 67 6.83 21.69 27.13
C THR A 67 6.47 22.71 28.21
N MET A 68 5.18 23.05 28.36
CA MET A 68 4.72 24.03 29.37
C MET A 68 4.20 23.39 30.66
N GLY A 69 3.83 22.11 30.66
CA GLY A 69 3.28 21.40 31.84
C GLY A 69 4.31 20.82 32.81
N ALA A 70 5.61 20.92 32.52
CA ALA A 70 6.68 20.38 33.37
C ALA A 70 7.32 21.42 34.32
N ALA A 71 6.67 22.57 34.50
CA ALA A 71 7.12 23.62 35.42
C ALA A 71 6.32 23.62 36.72
N ASP A 72 6.20 22.45 37.39
CA ASP A 72 5.91 22.40 38.84
C ASP A 72 6.22 21.03 39.44
N ALA A 73 7.51 20.69 39.51
CA ALA A 73 8.02 19.77 40.53
C ALA A 73 9.54 19.96 40.67
N ARG A 74 9.95 20.46 41.83
CA ARG A 74 11.35 20.67 42.20
C ARG A 74 12.11 19.33 42.23
N HIS A 75 12.90 19.04 41.20
CA HIS A 75 14.07 18.16 41.33
C HIS A 75 15.19 18.63 40.40
N VAL A 76 16.30 19.02 41.01
CA VAL A 76 17.55 19.42 40.36
C VAL A 76 18.35 18.14 40.04
N GLY A 77 18.51 17.84 38.76
CA GLY A 77 19.31 16.73 38.21
C GLY A 77 19.64 17.02 36.73
N PRO A 78 20.75 16.49 36.17
CA PRO A 78 21.55 17.20 35.18
C PRO A 78 20.87 17.33 33.81
N THR A 79 20.81 18.58 33.37
CA THR A 79 20.52 19.14 32.05
C THR A 79 20.72 18.19 30.86
N GLY A 80 19.70 17.39 30.56
CA GLY A 80 19.41 16.98 29.20
C GLY A 80 18.66 18.13 28.52
N SER A 81 19.37 18.91 27.71
CA SER A 81 18.76 19.95 26.86
C SER A 81 17.61 19.32 26.07
N ALA A 82 16.36 19.61 26.45
CA ALA A 82 15.19 19.30 25.65
C ALA A 82 15.41 19.98 24.30
N ARG A 83 15.82 19.19 23.30
CA ARG A 83 16.03 19.70 21.94
C ARG A 83 14.69 20.26 21.49
N PRO A 84 14.65 21.49 20.96
CA PRO A 84 13.40 22.07 20.49
C PRO A 84 12.73 21.09 19.53
N VAL A 85 11.41 21.04 19.62
CA VAL A 85 10.54 20.26 18.75
C VAL A 85 10.61 20.90 17.36
N VAL A 86 11.56 20.46 16.54
CA VAL A 86 11.77 20.98 15.19
C VAL A 86 10.97 20.09 14.23
N GLN A 87 9.86 20.61 13.71
CA GLN A 87 9.19 20.08 12.52
C GLN A 87 10.26 19.88 11.43
N ARG A 88 10.40 18.68 10.87
CA ARG A 88 11.46 18.32 9.91
C ARG A 88 11.00 18.35 8.46
N ILE A 89 9.69 18.45 8.24
CA ILE A 89 9.08 18.47 6.91
C ILE A 89 8.24 19.74 6.78
N SER A 90 8.64 20.61 5.86
CA SER A 90 7.90 21.82 5.50
C SER A 90 6.97 21.57 4.31
N THR A 91 5.84 22.27 4.26
CA THR A 91 4.95 22.29 3.09
C THR A 91 5.28 23.49 2.22
N VAL A 92 5.54 23.25 0.94
CA VAL A 92 5.83 24.27 -0.07
C VAL A 92 4.67 24.30 -1.08
N PRO A 93 3.96 25.44 -1.22
CA PRO A 93 2.84 25.54 -2.15
C PRO A 93 3.24 25.33 -3.62
N GLY A 94 2.31 24.83 -4.44
CA GLY A 94 2.48 24.75 -5.89
C GLY A 94 2.81 26.12 -6.50
N GLY A 95 3.71 26.13 -7.48
CA GLY A 95 4.14 27.35 -8.18
C GLY A 95 5.09 28.27 -7.40
N SER A 96 5.42 27.95 -6.14
CA SER A 96 6.36 28.74 -5.33
C SER A 96 7.83 28.35 -5.49
N TYR A 97 8.10 27.34 -6.31
CA TYR A 97 9.44 26.81 -6.63
C TYR A 97 9.68 26.87 -8.14
N ALA A 98 10.96 26.92 -8.54
CA ALA A 98 11.29 26.96 -9.96
C ALA A 98 11.21 25.56 -10.58
N ALA A 99 10.62 25.46 -11.76
CA ALA A 99 10.43 24.21 -12.52
C ALA A 99 10.68 24.47 -14.01
N GLU A 100 11.78 25.17 -14.31
CA GLU A 100 12.19 25.44 -15.68
C GLU A 100 12.73 24.19 -16.36
N ARG A 101 12.41 24.05 -17.65
CA ARG A 101 12.85 22.92 -18.45
C ARG A 101 14.26 23.15 -18.95
N GLU A 102 15.15 22.18 -18.76
CA GLU A 102 16.51 22.25 -19.30
C GLU A 102 16.70 21.43 -20.59
N ALA A 103 17.81 21.71 -21.28
CA ALA A 103 18.22 20.97 -22.46
C ALA A 103 18.47 19.49 -22.10
N GLY A 104 17.67 18.59 -22.67
CA GLY A 104 17.73 17.16 -22.39
C GLY A 104 16.58 16.62 -21.52
N ASP A 105 15.83 17.50 -20.86
CA ASP A 105 14.67 17.11 -20.05
C ASP A 105 13.57 16.47 -20.91
N ARG A 106 13.16 15.27 -20.50
CA ARG A 106 12.06 14.50 -21.12
C ARG A 106 10.98 14.17 -20.09
N GLY A 107 9.75 14.01 -20.57
CA GLY A 107 8.62 13.63 -19.73
C GLY A 107 8.01 14.79 -18.91
N PRO A 108 7.08 14.46 -18.01
CA PRO A 108 6.38 15.41 -17.14
C PRO A 108 7.26 15.85 -15.96
N HIS A 109 6.88 16.95 -15.30
CA HIS A 109 7.41 17.25 -13.96
C HIS A 109 6.83 16.23 -12.99
N PHE A 110 5.54 16.32 -12.70
CA PHE A 110 4.86 15.46 -11.74
C PHE A 110 3.85 14.55 -12.43
N MET A 111 3.65 13.37 -11.84
CA MET A 111 2.64 12.41 -12.22
C MET A 111 1.81 12.06 -10.98
N GLU A 112 0.51 12.25 -11.10
CA GLU A 112 -0.46 11.75 -10.14
C GLU A 112 -1.19 10.57 -10.76
N GLN A 113 -1.37 9.52 -9.97
CA GLN A 113 -2.17 8.38 -10.35
C GLN A 113 -3.53 8.49 -9.67
N GLU A 114 -4.60 8.23 -10.40
CA GLU A 114 -5.92 8.11 -9.80
C GLU A 114 -5.96 6.86 -8.91
N GLN A 115 -6.61 6.97 -7.74
CA GLN A 115 -6.79 5.86 -6.81
C GLN A 115 -7.67 4.74 -7.41
N GLU A 116 -8.57 5.10 -8.33
CA GLU A 116 -9.53 4.20 -8.94
C GLU A 116 -8.93 3.44 -10.12
N ALA A 117 -8.73 2.14 -9.93
CA ALA A 117 -8.51 1.21 -11.03
C ALA A 117 -9.75 1.14 -11.93
N ARG A 118 -9.56 1.10 -13.26
CA ARG A 118 -10.64 1.01 -14.24
C ARG A 118 -10.38 -0.06 -15.27
N VAL A 119 -11.42 -0.78 -15.69
CA VAL A 119 -11.30 -1.71 -16.81
C VAL A 119 -11.46 -0.97 -18.13
N VAL A 120 -10.35 -0.76 -18.84
CA VAL A 120 -10.32 -0.15 -20.18
C VAL A 120 -10.27 -1.20 -21.28
N ALA A 121 -10.76 -0.86 -22.47
CA ALA A 121 -10.50 -1.63 -23.68
C ALA A 121 -9.31 -1.01 -24.41
N GLY A 122 -8.19 -1.74 -24.54
CA GLY A 122 -7.04 -1.29 -25.30
C GLY A 122 -7.26 -1.41 -26.81
N SER A 123 -6.80 -0.42 -27.58
CA SER A 123 -6.68 -0.51 -29.05
C SER A 123 -5.25 -0.91 -29.43
N GLY A 124 -5.06 -2.06 -30.07
CA GLY A 124 -3.84 -2.36 -30.85
C GLY A 124 -2.97 -3.52 -30.38
N ALA A 125 -2.30 -4.13 -31.37
CA ALA A 125 -1.59 -5.40 -31.36
C ALA A 125 -0.27 -5.47 -30.55
N THR A 126 -0.03 -4.58 -29.58
CA THR A 126 1.32 -4.43 -29.00
C THR A 126 1.46 -4.75 -27.51
N LEU A 127 0.39 -4.88 -26.72
CA LEU A 127 0.52 -5.09 -25.27
C LEU A 127 -0.57 -5.99 -24.66
N GLY A 128 -0.82 -7.16 -25.25
CA GLY A 128 -1.47 -8.27 -24.54
C GLY A 128 -2.01 -9.40 -25.41
N PRO A 129 -2.78 -10.37 -24.84
CA PRO A 129 -3.18 -11.55 -25.58
C PRO A 129 -4.08 -11.12 -26.75
N PRO A 130 -3.81 -11.57 -27.98
CA PRO A 130 -4.73 -11.38 -29.09
C PRO A 130 -6.11 -11.91 -28.69
N GLY A 131 -7.16 -11.13 -28.94
CA GLY A 131 -8.54 -11.53 -28.67
C GLY A 131 -9.08 -11.12 -27.30
N VAL A 132 -8.30 -10.51 -26.41
CA VAL A 132 -8.81 -9.94 -25.16
C VAL A 132 -8.36 -8.49 -25.03
N PRO A 133 -9.22 -7.49 -25.35
CA PRO A 133 -8.86 -6.08 -25.25
C PRO A 133 -8.98 -5.49 -23.84
N GLU A 134 -9.69 -6.16 -22.91
CA GLU A 134 -10.01 -5.62 -21.58
C GLU A 134 -8.81 -5.67 -20.63
N ARG A 135 -8.52 -4.55 -19.96
CA ARG A 135 -7.36 -4.37 -19.07
C ARG A 135 -7.72 -3.55 -17.84
N ILE A 136 -7.14 -3.88 -16.69
CA ILE A 136 -7.15 -2.96 -15.55
C ILE A 136 -6.08 -1.88 -15.79
N ARG A 137 -6.48 -0.62 -15.74
CA ARG A 137 -5.59 0.54 -15.74
C ARG A 137 -5.80 1.37 -14.50
N TYR A 138 -4.69 1.90 -13.99
CA TYR A 138 -4.73 3.04 -13.09
C TYR A 138 -4.43 4.29 -13.93
N PRO A 139 -5.43 5.15 -14.17
CA PRO A 139 -5.20 6.38 -14.91
C PRO A 139 -4.11 7.20 -14.23
N ALA A 140 -3.18 7.73 -15.03
CA ALA A 140 -2.18 8.66 -14.55
C ALA A 140 -2.31 9.96 -15.33
N ARG A 141 -2.18 11.08 -14.63
CA ARG A 141 -2.22 12.43 -15.20
C ARG A 141 -0.96 13.19 -14.84
N GLU A 142 -0.50 14.02 -15.77
CA GLU A 142 0.53 15.00 -15.46
C GLU A 142 -0.04 16.07 -14.52
N VAL A 143 0.71 16.40 -13.47
CA VAL A 143 0.42 17.52 -12.57
C VAL A 143 1.38 18.65 -12.87
N LYS A 144 0.84 19.86 -13.08
CA LYS A 144 1.64 21.04 -13.38
C LYS A 144 2.31 21.56 -12.11
N PRO A 145 3.51 22.18 -12.19
CA PRO A 145 4.18 22.77 -11.04
C PRO A 145 3.32 23.74 -10.21
N ALA A 146 2.44 24.50 -10.87
CA ALA A 146 1.51 25.42 -10.20
C ALA A 146 0.51 24.73 -9.27
N GLU A 147 0.20 23.45 -9.51
CA GLU A 147 -0.77 22.65 -8.75
C GLU A 147 -0.09 21.65 -7.79
N ALA A 148 1.22 21.45 -7.94
CA ALA A 148 1.98 20.45 -7.22
C ALA A 148 2.57 21.04 -5.92
N GLY A 149 1.79 20.99 -4.83
CA GLY A 149 2.33 21.23 -3.48
C GLY A 149 3.37 20.16 -3.11
N LEU A 150 4.37 20.52 -2.30
CA LEU A 150 5.46 19.63 -1.92
C LEU A 150 5.61 19.54 -0.40
N ARG A 151 5.96 18.36 0.09
CA ARG A 151 6.50 18.12 1.43
C ARG A 151 8.02 18.00 1.33
N VAL A 152 8.76 18.90 1.95
CA VAL A 152 10.20 19.10 1.75
C VAL A 152 10.93 18.90 3.06
N ALA A 153 11.96 18.06 3.08
CA ALA A 153 12.83 17.92 4.25
C ALA A 153 13.51 19.25 4.58
N ASN A 154 13.72 19.53 5.86
CA ASN A 154 14.30 20.79 6.31
C ASN A 154 15.71 21.08 5.79
N ASP A 155 16.50 20.05 5.49
CA ASP A 155 17.82 20.22 4.88
C ASP A 155 17.74 20.54 3.37
N GLY A 156 16.52 20.56 2.80
CA GLY A 156 16.23 20.85 1.41
C GLY A 156 16.56 19.72 0.44
N THR A 157 17.08 18.58 0.93
CA THR A 157 17.72 17.57 0.07
C THR A 157 16.75 16.59 -0.55
N LEU A 158 15.50 16.54 -0.06
CA LEU A 158 14.42 15.74 -0.61
C LEU A 158 13.07 16.46 -0.55
N ALA A 159 12.20 16.13 -1.50
CA ALA A 159 10.82 16.56 -1.55
C ALA A 159 9.92 15.44 -2.08
N VAL A 160 8.69 15.37 -1.58
CA VAL A 160 7.64 14.46 -2.08
C VAL A 160 6.41 15.31 -2.42
N LEU A 161 5.64 14.92 -3.44
CA LEU A 161 4.39 15.60 -3.75
C LEU A 161 3.42 15.51 -2.55
N ASP A 162 2.82 16.64 -2.16
CA ASP A 162 1.85 16.73 -1.07
C ASP A 162 0.47 16.25 -1.53
N LYS A 163 0.41 14.96 -1.84
CA LYS A 163 -0.75 14.24 -2.35
C LYS A 163 -0.78 12.83 -1.76
N ASP A 164 -1.93 12.21 -1.86
CA ASP A 164 -2.05 10.78 -1.56
C ASP A 164 -1.26 9.97 -2.61
N GLU A 165 -0.48 9.01 -2.12
CA GLU A 165 0.21 7.99 -2.94
C GLU A 165 1.10 8.54 -4.08
N PRO A 166 2.05 9.44 -3.79
CA PRO A 166 2.89 10.04 -4.82
C PRO A 166 3.81 9.01 -5.49
N LYS A 167 3.93 9.10 -6.83
CA LYS A 167 4.63 8.11 -7.67
C LYS A 167 6.09 8.44 -7.95
N GLU A 168 6.54 9.55 -7.42
CA GLU A 168 7.94 9.96 -7.40
C GLU A 168 8.22 10.74 -6.13
N PHE A 169 9.50 10.84 -5.83
CA PHE A 169 10.02 11.90 -4.98
C PHE A 169 11.12 12.63 -5.73
N TYR A 170 11.61 13.70 -5.15
CA TYR A 170 12.66 14.53 -5.70
C TYR A 170 13.80 14.59 -4.70
N ALA A 171 15.02 14.50 -5.18
CA ALA A 171 16.18 14.59 -4.31
C ALA A 171 17.42 15.12 -5.03
N VAL A 172 18.39 15.60 -4.26
CA VAL A 172 19.74 15.86 -4.78
C VAL A 172 20.42 14.54 -5.15
N GLN A 173 21.39 14.59 -6.07
CA GLN A 173 22.15 13.41 -6.51
C GLN A 173 22.75 12.61 -5.34
N GLN A 174 23.30 13.31 -4.34
CA GLN A 174 23.96 12.69 -3.19
C GLN A 174 23.03 11.79 -2.37
N VAL A 175 21.74 12.16 -2.23
CA VAL A 175 20.74 11.31 -1.55
C VAL A 175 20.54 10.00 -2.32
N VAL A 176 20.47 10.08 -3.65
CA VAL A 176 20.28 8.90 -4.52
C VAL A 176 21.51 8.00 -4.52
N ASP A 177 22.71 8.58 -4.51
CA ASP A 177 23.96 7.83 -4.44
C ASP A 177 24.10 7.09 -3.11
N SER A 178 23.89 7.79 -1.98
CA SER A 178 23.91 7.18 -0.65
C SER A 178 22.83 6.12 -0.49
N ALA A 179 21.62 6.38 -0.99
CA ALA A 179 20.53 5.42 -0.95
C ALA A 179 20.84 4.14 -1.74
N ASN A 180 21.36 4.27 -2.97
CA ASN A 180 21.73 3.13 -3.78
C ASN A 180 22.86 2.30 -3.15
N LEU A 181 23.84 2.94 -2.51
CA LEU A 181 24.88 2.23 -1.76
C LEU A 181 24.28 1.38 -0.63
N SER A 182 23.35 1.94 0.14
CA SER A 182 22.67 1.21 1.23
C SER A 182 21.73 0.11 0.71
N LEU A 183 20.99 0.36 -0.37
CA LEU A 183 20.13 -0.64 -1.01
C LEU A 183 20.94 -1.81 -1.58
N ASP A 184 22.06 -1.54 -2.24
CA ASP A 184 22.99 -2.57 -2.72
C ASP A 184 23.54 -3.39 -1.54
N ALA A 185 23.95 -2.74 -0.45
CA ALA A 185 24.44 -3.41 0.76
C ALA A 185 23.38 -4.29 1.45
N ALA A 186 22.11 -3.91 1.36
CA ALA A 186 20.99 -4.69 1.85
C ALA A 186 20.63 -5.87 0.93
N GLY A 187 21.12 -5.88 -0.32
CA GLY A 187 20.73 -6.86 -1.34
C GLY A 187 19.35 -6.57 -1.94
N SER A 188 18.96 -5.29 -2.00
CA SER A 188 17.68 -4.87 -2.56
C SER A 188 17.59 -5.19 -4.05
N ILE A 189 16.41 -5.60 -4.51
CA ILE A 189 16.15 -5.79 -5.94
C ILE A 189 15.89 -4.48 -6.69
N VAL A 190 15.87 -3.35 -5.99
CA VAL A 190 15.58 -2.01 -6.53
C VAL A 190 16.75 -1.06 -6.34
N ARG A 191 16.96 -0.21 -7.34
CA ARG A 191 17.80 1.00 -7.28
C ARG A 191 16.98 2.22 -7.64
N LEU A 192 17.40 3.36 -7.15
CA LEU A 192 16.82 4.66 -7.45
C LEU A 192 17.53 5.26 -8.67
N ALA A 193 16.74 5.69 -9.65
CA ALA A 193 17.22 6.36 -10.85
C ALA A 193 16.67 7.78 -10.92
N LEU A 194 17.52 8.70 -11.38
CA LEU A 194 17.09 10.05 -11.74
C LEU A 194 16.42 10.01 -13.10
N GLN A 195 15.14 10.35 -13.17
CA GLN A 195 14.34 10.27 -14.39
C GLN A 195 13.32 11.40 -14.46
N GLY A 196 13.31 12.12 -15.57
CA GLY A 196 12.36 13.20 -15.83
C GLY A 196 12.95 14.58 -15.54
N ARG A 197 12.07 15.55 -15.28
CA ARG A 197 12.47 16.95 -15.05
C ARG A 197 12.91 17.18 -13.61
N SER A 198 13.77 18.17 -13.41
CA SER A 198 14.15 18.65 -12.08
C SER A 198 13.29 19.85 -11.63
N ILE A 199 13.32 20.12 -10.34
CA ILE A 199 12.76 21.33 -9.71
C ILE A 199 13.83 22.00 -8.84
N THR A 200 13.66 23.28 -8.51
CA THR A 200 14.54 23.99 -7.57
C THR A 200 13.73 24.51 -6.39
N VAL A 201 14.04 24.01 -5.20
CA VAL A 201 13.36 24.33 -3.94
C VAL A 201 14.38 24.86 -2.95
N GLY A 202 14.15 26.03 -2.36
CA GLY A 202 15.09 26.61 -1.38
C GLY A 202 16.51 26.83 -1.91
N GLY A 203 16.67 27.06 -3.22
CA GLY A 203 17.97 27.19 -3.89
C GLY A 203 18.68 25.87 -4.18
N GLN A 204 18.12 24.72 -3.76
CA GLN A 204 18.63 23.40 -4.11
C GLN A 204 17.90 22.82 -5.31
N ARG A 205 18.67 22.26 -6.24
CA ARG A 205 18.12 21.54 -7.38
C ARG A 205 17.85 20.09 -7.01
N LEU A 206 16.60 19.66 -7.17
CA LEU A 206 16.14 18.32 -6.89
C LEU A 206 15.73 17.63 -8.19
N HIS A 207 16.23 16.42 -8.38
CA HIS A 207 15.94 15.59 -9.53
C HIS A 207 14.81 14.63 -9.20
N ARG A 208 13.90 14.41 -10.15
CA ARG A 208 12.86 13.40 -10.00
C ARG A 208 13.48 12.01 -9.89
N VAL A 209 13.07 11.26 -8.87
CA VAL A 209 13.58 9.94 -8.52
C VAL A 209 12.50 8.89 -8.69
N GLN A 210 12.85 7.79 -9.34
CA GLN A 210 11.97 6.64 -9.53
C GLN A 210 12.70 5.33 -9.23
N PRO A 211 11.99 4.29 -8.77
CA PRO A 211 12.57 2.98 -8.55
C PRO A 211 12.75 2.27 -9.89
N THR A 212 13.87 1.57 -10.01
CA THR A 212 14.26 0.73 -11.16
C THR A 212 14.82 -0.57 -10.66
N LEU A 213 14.82 -1.62 -11.48
CA LEU A 213 15.47 -2.88 -11.13
C LEU A 213 16.99 -2.72 -10.99
N ALA A 214 17.57 -3.32 -9.94
CA ALA A 214 19.02 -3.43 -9.81
C ALA A 214 19.62 -4.28 -10.96
N GLN A 215 20.81 -3.94 -11.43
CA GLN A 215 21.44 -4.62 -12.58
C GLN A 215 21.70 -6.11 -12.34
N GLN A 216 22.10 -6.49 -11.12
CA GLN A 216 22.25 -7.90 -10.72
C GLN A 216 20.92 -8.67 -10.82
N ALA A 217 19.80 -8.00 -10.53
CA ALA A 217 18.49 -8.56 -10.82
C ALA A 217 18.34 -8.67 -12.36
N GLN A 218 18.56 -7.60 -13.11
CA GLN A 218 18.40 -7.57 -14.57
C GLN A 218 19.22 -8.61 -15.34
N GLU A 219 20.44 -8.97 -14.91
CA GLU A 219 21.28 -9.98 -15.56
C GLU A 219 20.66 -11.39 -15.50
N THR A 220 19.83 -11.64 -14.49
CA THR A 220 18.90 -12.76 -14.43
C THR A 220 17.65 -12.41 -15.26
N GLN A 221 17.82 -12.26 -16.58
CA GLN A 221 16.93 -11.55 -17.54
C GLN A 221 15.46 -12.02 -17.66
N GLN A 222 15.00 -12.97 -16.84
CA GLN A 222 13.61 -13.40 -16.83
C GLN A 222 13.02 -13.44 -15.42
N SER A 223 13.79 -13.80 -14.38
CA SER A 223 13.31 -13.80 -12.99
C SER A 223 13.18 -12.40 -12.41
N ALA A 224 14.06 -11.45 -12.78
CA ALA A 224 14.03 -10.12 -12.17
C ALA A 224 12.95 -9.19 -12.70
N SER A 225 12.67 -9.25 -14.01
CA SER A 225 11.50 -8.56 -14.58
C SER A 225 10.22 -9.08 -13.91
N GLU A 226 10.13 -10.39 -13.73
CA GLU A 226 9.07 -11.06 -12.98
C GLU A 226 9.02 -10.71 -11.47
N GLU A 227 10.16 -10.45 -10.83
CA GLU A 227 10.25 -10.03 -9.42
C GLU A 227 9.85 -8.57 -9.22
N PHE A 228 10.25 -7.67 -10.11
CA PHE A 228 9.79 -6.27 -10.07
C PHE A 228 8.31 -6.15 -10.33
N VAL A 229 7.79 -6.89 -11.30
CA VAL A 229 6.34 -7.02 -11.50
C VAL A 229 5.68 -7.63 -10.26
N SER A 230 6.32 -8.59 -9.59
CA SER A 230 5.83 -9.09 -8.30
C SER A 230 5.83 -8.01 -7.22
N LEU A 231 6.80 -7.07 -7.19
CA LEU A 231 6.73 -5.92 -6.28
C LEU A 231 5.49 -5.06 -6.52
N VAL A 232 4.96 -5.03 -7.75
CA VAL A 232 3.73 -4.31 -8.08
C VAL A 232 2.48 -5.07 -7.59
N ARG A 233 2.55 -6.40 -7.41
CA ARG A 233 1.38 -7.26 -7.12
C ARG A 233 1.31 -7.84 -5.72
N SER A 234 2.43 -7.85 -5.00
CA SER A 234 2.55 -8.54 -3.73
C SER A 234 2.00 -7.70 -2.58
N THR A 235 1.50 -8.36 -1.53
CA THR A 235 1.09 -7.68 -0.29
C THR A 235 2.22 -6.83 0.27
N CYS A 236 1.92 -5.70 0.92
CA CYS A 236 2.89 -4.74 1.47
C CYS A 236 4.11 -5.39 2.14
N ILE A 237 3.90 -6.46 2.93
CA ILE A 237 4.98 -7.21 3.58
C ILE A 237 5.95 -7.89 2.60
N THR A 238 5.47 -8.54 1.55
CA THR A 238 6.34 -9.22 0.58
C THR A 238 7.14 -8.21 -0.24
N VAL A 239 6.51 -7.08 -0.61
CA VAL A 239 7.20 -5.98 -1.29
C VAL A 239 8.31 -5.43 -0.39
N ALA A 240 7.99 -5.11 0.87
CA ALA A 240 8.96 -4.62 1.82
C ALA A 240 10.10 -5.63 2.06
N CYS A 241 9.80 -6.92 2.24
CA CYS A 241 10.82 -7.97 2.40
C CYS A 241 11.81 -7.99 1.23
N LYS A 242 11.31 -7.92 -0.01
CA LYS A 242 12.16 -7.89 -1.21
C LYS A 242 12.99 -6.61 -1.31
N LEU A 243 12.41 -5.47 -0.93
CA LEU A 243 13.13 -4.19 -0.89
C LEU A 243 14.23 -4.17 0.18
N MET A 244 14.03 -4.88 1.29
CA MET A 244 15.05 -5.09 2.34
C MET A 244 16.06 -6.21 2.00
N GLY A 245 15.97 -6.81 0.81
CA GLY A 245 16.86 -7.90 0.38
C GLY A 245 16.66 -9.23 1.11
N SER A 246 15.48 -9.46 1.68
CA SER A 246 15.13 -10.75 2.28
C SER A 246 14.88 -11.79 1.18
N PRO A 247 15.51 -12.97 1.25
CA PRO A 247 15.23 -14.08 0.35
C PRO A 247 13.92 -14.82 0.70
N ARG A 248 13.30 -14.49 1.84
CA ARG A 248 12.06 -15.10 2.32
C ARG A 248 10.91 -14.12 2.22
N ASP A 249 9.86 -14.54 1.53
CA ASP A 249 8.60 -13.81 1.54
C ASP A 249 8.03 -13.79 2.97
N LYS A 250 7.55 -12.62 3.41
CA LYS A 250 6.81 -12.42 4.66
C LYS A 250 7.57 -12.63 5.98
N THR A 251 8.85 -13.01 5.94
CA THR A 251 9.67 -13.07 7.16
C THR A 251 10.58 -11.85 7.22
N SER A 252 10.61 -11.21 8.39
CA SER A 252 11.50 -10.08 8.69
C SER A 252 12.00 -10.20 10.14
N ARG A 253 13.11 -9.54 10.45
CA ARG A 253 13.63 -9.44 11.81
C ARG A 253 13.24 -8.10 12.41
N VAL A 254 12.53 -8.12 13.54
CA VAL A 254 12.31 -6.94 14.38
C VAL A 254 13.62 -6.56 15.02
N VAL A 255 13.97 -5.27 14.98
CA VAL A 255 15.19 -4.72 15.58
C VAL A 255 14.81 -3.78 16.72
N LEU A 256 15.40 -3.99 17.90
CA LEU A 256 15.12 -3.19 19.09
C LEU A 256 16.38 -2.45 19.59
N GLY A 257 16.16 -1.28 20.20
CA GLY A 257 17.20 -0.50 20.89
C GLY A 257 18.37 -0.02 20.04
N GLY A 258 18.18 0.09 18.72
CA GLY A 258 19.21 0.51 17.77
C GLY A 258 20.33 -0.51 17.50
N GLY A 259 20.34 -1.65 18.19
CA GLY A 259 21.37 -2.70 18.08
C GLY A 259 21.02 -3.83 17.11
N ALA A 260 21.74 -4.96 17.20
CA ALA A 260 21.46 -6.18 16.43
C ALA A 260 20.46 -7.13 17.13
N GLU A 261 20.06 -6.78 18.36
CA GLU A 261 19.10 -7.53 19.15
C GLU A 261 17.70 -7.41 18.55
N GLY A 262 16.97 -8.53 18.59
CA GLY A 262 15.77 -8.65 17.81
C GLY A 262 15.25 -10.07 17.74
N PHE A 263 14.11 -10.22 17.07
CA PHE A 263 13.47 -11.51 16.85
C PHE A 263 12.77 -11.54 15.49
N ASP A 264 12.71 -12.71 14.89
CA ASP A 264 12.04 -12.88 13.61
C ASP A 264 10.52 -12.88 13.80
N ILE A 265 9.82 -12.35 12.81
CA ILE A 265 8.37 -12.38 12.70
C ILE A 265 7.99 -12.92 11.32
N THR A 266 6.86 -13.63 11.28
CA THR A 266 6.22 -14.08 10.04
C THR A 266 4.71 -13.86 10.20
N PRO A 267 4.23 -12.63 9.99
CA PRO A 267 2.84 -12.26 10.22
C PRO A 267 1.87 -13.11 9.38
N GLY A 268 0.73 -13.45 10.00
CA GLY A 268 -0.38 -14.15 9.37
C GLY A 268 -1.28 -13.24 8.53
N SER A 269 -2.60 -13.43 8.60
CA SER A 269 -3.61 -12.49 8.09
C SER A 269 -3.74 -11.25 8.97
N ASP A 270 -3.69 -11.44 10.29
CA ASP A 270 -4.16 -10.43 11.25
C ASP A 270 -3.04 -9.83 12.12
N SER A 271 -1.98 -10.57 12.43
CA SER A 271 -0.82 -10.06 13.20
C SER A 271 0.30 -11.11 13.29
N ASP A 272 1.26 -10.88 14.19
CA ASP A 272 2.22 -11.88 14.68
C ASP A 272 2.09 -12.04 16.22
N PRO A 273 1.97 -13.26 16.78
CA PRO A 273 1.81 -13.48 18.22
C PRO A 273 2.94 -12.88 19.08
N ARG A 274 4.16 -12.77 18.54
CA ARG A 274 5.30 -12.18 19.24
C ARG A 274 5.09 -10.67 19.45
N MET A 275 4.45 -10.01 18.49
CA MET A 275 4.11 -8.58 18.58
C MET A 275 3.07 -8.34 19.68
N SER A 276 2.04 -9.18 19.78
CA SER A 276 1.07 -9.12 20.89
C SER A 276 1.74 -9.33 22.25
N SER A 277 2.67 -10.29 22.35
CA SER A 277 3.40 -10.57 23.58
C SER A 277 4.30 -9.39 23.99
N LEU A 278 4.99 -8.77 23.03
CA LEU A 278 5.76 -7.55 23.23
C LEU A 278 4.88 -6.39 23.71
N ALA A 279 3.73 -6.18 23.07
CA ALA A 279 2.77 -5.13 23.45
C ALA A 279 2.30 -5.29 24.91
N GLY A 280 1.94 -6.51 25.32
CA GLY A 280 1.57 -6.79 26.71
C GLY A 280 2.71 -6.53 27.71
N GLN A 281 3.96 -6.82 27.34
CA GLN A 281 5.12 -6.54 28.19
C GLN A 281 5.41 -5.03 28.29
N ILE A 282 5.30 -4.28 27.18
CA ILE A 282 5.41 -2.82 27.19
C ILE A 282 4.34 -2.21 28.11
N ALA A 283 3.11 -2.71 28.02
CA ALA A 283 1.99 -2.21 28.81
C ALA A 283 2.15 -2.46 30.31
N SER A 284 2.62 -3.65 30.69
CA SER A 284 2.76 -4.07 32.10
C SER A 284 4.02 -3.55 32.79
N SER A 285 5.06 -3.22 32.04
CA SER A 285 6.31 -2.67 32.59
C SER A 285 6.16 -1.19 32.93
N PRO A 286 6.73 -0.68 34.04
CA PRO A 286 6.80 0.75 34.29
C PRO A 286 7.50 1.47 33.13
N ASP A 287 7.22 2.76 32.93
CA ASP A 287 7.82 3.51 31.83
C ASP A 287 9.36 3.57 31.98
N GLY A 288 10.08 3.24 30.91
CA GLY A 288 11.53 3.08 30.91
C GLY A 288 12.05 1.81 31.61
N GLY A 289 11.16 0.96 32.15
CA GLY A 289 11.51 -0.22 32.94
C GLY A 289 11.74 -1.50 32.14
N LEU A 290 11.35 -1.54 30.86
CA LEU A 290 11.60 -2.67 29.96
C LEU A 290 12.85 -2.41 29.12
N ASP A 291 13.88 -3.23 29.29
CA ASP A 291 15.08 -3.19 28.46
C ASP A 291 14.95 -4.07 27.21
N VAL A 292 15.95 -4.00 26.33
CA VAL A 292 15.94 -4.73 25.06
C VAL A 292 15.98 -6.25 25.26
N PRO A 293 16.88 -6.82 26.10
CA PRO A 293 16.88 -8.26 26.34
C PRO A 293 15.55 -8.75 26.90
N GLY A 294 14.95 -8.04 27.86
CA GLY A 294 13.63 -8.39 28.42
C GLY A 294 12.51 -8.30 27.38
N ALA A 295 12.57 -7.33 26.47
CA ALA A 295 11.61 -7.22 25.35
C ALA A 295 11.74 -8.39 24.36
N VAL A 296 12.97 -8.81 24.03
CA VAL A 296 13.23 -9.97 23.15
C VAL A 296 12.77 -11.27 23.82
N GLU A 297 13.06 -11.46 25.10
CA GLU A 297 12.59 -12.61 25.88
C GLU A 297 11.06 -12.67 25.92
N ALA A 298 10.41 -11.53 26.21
CA ALA A 298 8.96 -11.43 26.26
C ALA A 298 8.30 -11.74 24.90
N ALA A 299 8.88 -11.29 23.79
CA ALA A 299 8.42 -11.64 22.45
C ALA A 299 8.59 -13.14 22.14
N GLY A 300 9.62 -13.77 22.70
CA GLY A 300 9.89 -15.21 22.55
C GLY A 300 9.00 -16.12 23.40
N ALA A 301 8.39 -15.59 24.46
CA ALA A 301 7.49 -16.33 25.34
C ALA A 301 6.14 -16.60 24.66
N ARG A 302 6.10 -17.61 23.79
CA ARG A 302 4.95 -18.06 22.95
C ARG A 302 3.62 -18.32 23.70
N ASN A 303 3.60 -18.22 25.03
CA ASN A 303 2.49 -18.62 25.91
C ASN A 303 1.82 -17.47 26.67
N ARG A 304 2.15 -16.19 26.43
CA ARG A 304 1.35 -15.10 27.01
C ARG A 304 0.15 -14.77 26.13
N ALA A 305 -0.78 -15.73 26.09
CA ALA A 305 -2.20 -15.44 25.93
C ALA A 305 -2.69 -14.68 27.17
N ALA A 306 -2.18 -13.46 27.39
CA ALA A 306 -2.84 -12.56 28.32
C ALA A 306 -4.16 -12.15 27.65
N PRO A 307 -5.31 -12.33 28.32
CA PRO A 307 -6.56 -11.85 27.77
C PRO A 307 -6.43 -10.33 27.60
N ASP A 308 -6.62 -9.88 26.35
CA ASP A 308 -6.79 -8.48 25.96
C ASP A 308 -5.53 -7.58 25.95
N ASN A 309 -4.38 -8.10 25.51
CA ASN A 309 -3.16 -7.30 25.31
C ASN A 309 -3.39 -6.02 24.48
N GLY A 310 -4.28 -6.06 23.47
CA GLY A 310 -4.57 -4.89 22.65
C GLY A 310 -5.14 -3.74 23.47
N LYS A 311 -6.14 -4.01 24.31
CA LYS A 311 -6.71 -3.01 25.21
C LYS A 311 -5.68 -2.48 26.20
N VAL A 312 -5.02 -3.37 26.94
CA VAL A 312 -4.08 -2.98 28.01
C VAL A 312 -2.92 -2.18 27.43
N TYR A 313 -2.43 -2.56 26.25
CA TYR A 313 -1.42 -1.81 25.52
C TYR A 313 -1.94 -0.44 25.06
N GLY A 314 -3.10 -0.38 24.40
CA GLY A 314 -3.70 0.88 23.97
C GLY A 314 -3.90 1.86 25.11
N GLU A 315 -4.47 1.40 26.22
CA GLU A 315 -4.66 2.20 27.44
C GLU A 315 -3.34 2.67 28.08
N ALA A 316 -2.27 1.88 27.95
CA ALA A 316 -0.96 2.22 28.50
C ALA A 316 -0.18 3.22 27.63
N VAL A 317 -0.36 3.21 26.31
CA VAL A 317 0.39 4.09 25.39
C VAL A 317 -0.34 5.40 25.06
N ARG A 318 -1.67 5.45 25.27
CA ARG A 318 -2.44 6.68 25.02
C ARG A 318 -1.86 7.87 25.79
N ASN A 319 -2.06 9.07 25.24
CA ASN A 319 -1.61 10.33 25.84
C ASN A 319 -0.10 10.37 26.16
N GLY A 320 0.72 9.60 25.44
CA GLY A 320 2.18 9.55 25.62
C GLY A 320 2.64 8.64 26.76
N GLY A 321 1.78 7.77 27.27
CA GLY A 321 2.20 6.75 28.21
C GLY A 321 3.23 5.79 27.59
N ARG A 322 4.12 5.24 28.42
CA ARG A 322 5.20 4.33 28.00
C ARG A 322 6.18 4.93 26.97
N ASP A 323 6.26 6.25 26.82
CA ASP A 323 7.16 6.92 25.87
C ASP A 323 8.64 6.61 26.16
N GLY A 324 9.06 6.60 27.43
CA GLY A 324 10.43 6.24 27.81
C GLY A 324 10.79 4.79 27.45
N THR A 325 9.85 3.86 27.62
CA THR A 325 9.98 2.47 27.13
C THR A 325 10.04 2.44 25.60
N ALA A 326 9.15 3.17 24.93
CA ALA A 326 9.12 3.21 23.46
C ALA A 326 10.43 3.76 22.87
N ALA A 327 10.98 4.83 23.46
CA ALA A 327 12.25 5.44 23.10
C ALA A 327 13.42 4.47 23.30
N ARG A 328 13.48 3.82 24.46
CA ARG A 328 14.53 2.84 24.79
C ARG A 328 14.52 1.66 23.82
N LEU A 329 13.34 1.16 23.46
CA LEU A 329 13.19 0.01 22.57
C LEU A 329 13.26 0.40 21.09
N GLY A 330 13.14 1.68 20.73
CA GLY A 330 13.07 2.12 19.35
C GLY A 330 11.79 1.67 18.65
N VAL A 331 10.65 1.77 19.33
CA VAL A 331 9.31 1.40 18.83
C VAL A 331 8.39 2.62 18.77
N ASN A 332 7.22 2.47 18.15
CA ASN A 332 6.25 3.54 17.90
C ASN A 332 6.90 4.72 17.17
N GLN A 333 6.71 5.95 17.65
CA GLN A 333 7.31 7.18 17.11
C GLN A 333 8.84 7.18 17.12
N HIS A 334 9.46 6.30 17.92
CA HIS A 334 10.92 6.15 18.01
C HIS A 334 11.48 5.07 17.08
N ALA A 335 10.63 4.39 16.30
CA ALA A 335 11.08 3.49 15.26
C ALA A 335 11.85 4.28 14.18
N SER A 336 13.09 3.85 13.91
CA SER A 336 14.02 4.61 13.06
C SER A 336 14.84 3.66 12.14
N PRO A 337 14.20 3.03 11.15
CA PRO A 337 14.88 2.22 10.13
C PRO A 337 15.84 3.05 9.27
N HIS A 338 16.91 2.42 8.81
CA HIS A 338 17.84 2.96 7.82
C HIS A 338 17.40 2.59 6.40
N VAL A 339 18.04 3.16 5.38
CA VAL A 339 17.83 2.72 3.99
C VAL A 339 18.20 1.24 3.85
N GLY A 340 17.32 0.46 3.22
CA GLY A 340 17.43 -1.00 3.13
C GLY A 340 16.76 -1.75 4.29
N GLU A 341 16.17 -1.03 5.25
CA GLU A 341 15.33 -1.57 6.32
C GLU A 341 13.87 -1.11 6.13
N GLY A 342 12.99 -1.36 7.09
CA GLY A 342 11.60 -0.96 6.99
C GLY A 342 10.92 -0.67 8.31
N PHE A 343 9.75 -0.06 8.20
CA PHE A 343 8.76 -0.01 9.26
C PHE A 343 7.84 -1.21 9.14
N ALA A 344 7.42 -1.75 10.27
CA ALA A 344 6.25 -2.61 10.36
C ALA A 344 5.34 -2.07 11.47
N ILE A 345 4.07 -1.87 11.16
CA ILE A 345 3.04 -1.51 12.15
C ILE A 345 2.02 -2.63 12.25
N PHE A 346 1.59 -2.92 13.47
CA PHE A 346 0.64 -3.97 13.78
C PHE A 346 -0.53 -3.39 14.56
N SER A 347 -1.74 -3.83 14.23
CA SER A 347 -2.89 -3.65 15.11
C SER A 347 -2.83 -4.64 16.25
N MET A 348 -2.84 -4.17 17.49
CA MET A 348 -2.98 -5.04 18.65
C MET A 348 -4.47 -5.25 18.92
N ALA A 349 -4.96 -6.45 18.61
CA ALA A 349 -6.36 -6.79 18.75
C ALA A 349 -6.80 -6.72 20.23
N ALA A 350 -7.81 -5.90 20.49
CA ALA A 350 -8.55 -5.89 21.75
C ALA A 350 -9.77 -6.81 21.66
N GLN A 351 -10.20 -7.39 22.78
CA GLN A 351 -11.36 -8.30 22.81
C GLN A 351 -12.68 -7.62 22.46
N ASP A 352 -12.81 -6.34 22.80
CA ASP A 352 -13.98 -5.51 22.45
C ASP A 352 -13.87 -4.89 21.05
N GLU A 353 -12.80 -5.23 20.31
CA GLU A 353 -12.47 -4.72 18.98
C GLU A 353 -12.31 -3.19 18.89
N ARG A 354 -12.07 -2.51 20.01
CA ARG A 354 -11.89 -1.05 20.03
C ARG A 354 -10.43 -0.65 19.98
N ASP A 355 -10.18 0.55 19.47
CA ASP A 355 -8.93 1.24 19.64
C ASP A 355 -8.96 2.00 20.97
N HIS A 356 -8.15 1.55 21.92
CA HIS A 356 -7.98 2.14 23.26
C HIS A 356 -6.77 3.07 23.33
N SER A 357 -6.02 3.22 22.23
CA SER A 357 -4.94 4.22 22.14
C SER A 357 -5.46 5.66 22.04
N VAL A 358 -6.77 5.82 21.81
CA VAL A 358 -7.49 7.10 21.77
C VAL A 358 -8.52 7.22 22.90
N GLN A 359 -8.98 8.44 23.19
CA GLN A 359 -9.99 8.71 24.21
C GLN A 359 -11.13 9.58 23.67
N PRO A 360 -12.40 9.14 23.77
CA PRO A 360 -12.83 7.81 24.25
C PRO A 360 -12.42 6.69 23.27
N PRO A 361 -12.33 5.42 23.72
CA PRO A 361 -12.03 4.31 22.82
C PRO A 361 -13.00 4.24 21.64
N THR A 362 -12.48 4.06 20.43
CA THR A 362 -13.28 4.07 19.19
C THR A 362 -13.51 2.65 18.65
N ALA A 363 -14.69 2.40 18.08
CA ALA A 363 -14.99 1.08 17.50
C ALA A 363 -14.18 0.82 16.22
N ARG A 364 -13.97 -0.47 15.91
CA ARG A 364 -13.40 -0.93 14.65
C ARG A 364 -14.19 -0.36 13.47
N GLY A 365 -13.52 0.38 12.58
CA GLY A 365 -14.07 0.63 11.24
C GLY A 365 -13.95 -0.64 10.39
N ASP A 366 -14.74 -0.75 9.32
CA ASP A 366 -14.73 -1.91 8.41
C ASP A 366 -13.36 -2.15 7.73
N ASN A 367 -12.44 -1.19 7.83
CA ASN A 367 -11.17 -1.15 7.11
C ASN A 367 -9.93 -1.21 8.02
N VAL A 368 -9.99 -1.85 9.21
CA VAL A 368 -8.83 -2.01 10.09
C VAL A 368 -7.88 -3.10 9.59
N TRP A 369 -6.59 -2.76 9.50
CA TRP A 369 -5.55 -3.63 8.98
C TRP A 369 -4.83 -4.35 10.12
N GLY A 370 -4.54 -5.63 9.92
CA GLY A 370 -3.74 -6.39 10.88
C GLY A 370 -2.30 -5.90 10.99
N TYR A 371 -1.71 -5.54 9.85
CA TYR A 371 -0.36 -4.98 9.77
C TYR A 371 -0.12 -4.23 8.46
N HIS A 372 0.93 -3.42 8.44
CA HIS A 372 1.49 -2.82 7.23
C HIS A 372 3.01 -2.71 7.30
N PHE A 373 3.66 -2.84 6.15
CA PHE A 373 5.11 -2.75 6.01
C PHE A 373 5.48 -1.68 4.99
N ALA A 374 6.50 -0.90 5.31
CA ALA A 374 7.00 0.16 4.47
C ALA A 374 8.54 0.14 4.47
N ALA A 375 9.16 -0.24 3.36
CA ALA A 375 10.61 -0.27 3.25
C ALA A 375 11.17 1.13 3.00
N VAL A 376 12.22 1.51 3.72
CA VAL A 376 12.93 2.78 3.54
C VAL A 376 13.91 2.65 2.39
N VAL A 377 13.74 3.50 1.39
CA VAL A 377 14.54 3.50 0.16
C VAL A 377 15.42 4.72 0.00
N ALA A 378 15.17 5.81 0.73
CA ALA A 378 16.07 6.96 0.78
C ALA A 378 15.97 7.68 2.13
N SER A 379 16.94 8.52 2.42
CA SER A 379 17.00 9.39 3.59
C SER A 379 17.51 10.77 3.19
N SER A 380 17.07 11.82 3.88
CA SER A 380 17.70 13.13 3.78
C SER A 380 19.17 13.05 4.21
N LEU A 381 20.01 13.97 3.74
CA LEU A 381 21.45 13.94 4.04
C LEU A 381 21.72 14.17 5.53
N ASP A 382 20.86 14.90 6.23
CA ASP A 382 20.91 15.06 7.69
C ASP A 382 20.36 13.86 8.47
N GLY A 383 19.84 12.83 7.79
CA GLY A 383 19.27 11.62 8.39
C GLY A 383 17.92 11.83 9.10
N SER A 384 17.35 13.03 9.05
CA SER A 384 16.14 13.37 9.81
C SER A 384 14.83 12.93 9.14
N CYS A 385 14.85 12.75 7.81
CA CYS A 385 13.69 12.35 7.02
C CYS A 385 13.97 11.05 6.25
N ARG A 386 12.97 10.19 6.17
CA ARG A 386 13.02 8.90 5.48
C ARG A 386 11.97 8.87 4.39
N VAL A 387 12.33 8.34 3.24
CA VAL A 387 11.40 8.05 2.15
C VAL A 387 11.16 6.55 2.11
N THR A 388 9.91 6.14 2.21
CA THR A 388 9.50 4.75 2.05
C THR A 388 9.06 4.49 0.61
N LEU A 389 9.25 3.26 0.14
CA LEU A 389 8.57 2.72 -1.03
C LEU A 389 7.57 1.67 -0.55
N GLU A 390 6.30 1.95 -0.77
CA GLU A 390 5.19 1.18 -0.24
C GLU A 390 4.32 0.64 -1.37
N ASN A 391 3.56 -0.42 -1.09
CA ASN A 391 2.59 -0.98 -2.02
C ASN A 391 1.27 -1.27 -1.29
N TYR A 392 0.18 -0.67 -1.79
CA TYR A 392 -1.18 -0.89 -1.33
C TYR A 392 -2.01 -1.59 -2.41
N ALA A 393 -1.61 -2.79 -2.85
CA ALA A 393 -2.45 -3.65 -3.70
C ALA A 393 -3.68 -4.24 -2.94
N ARG A 394 -4.29 -3.47 -2.03
CA ARG A 394 -5.41 -3.88 -1.17
C ARG A 394 -6.48 -2.79 -1.02
N ASN A 395 -6.59 -1.83 -1.93
CA ASN A 395 -7.75 -0.94 -1.91
C ASN A 395 -8.97 -1.65 -2.56
N ASP A 396 -10.17 -1.30 -2.12
CA ASP A 396 -11.41 -1.84 -2.68
C ASP A 396 -11.53 -1.59 -4.19
N PHE A 397 -10.86 -0.56 -4.70
CA PHE A 397 -10.85 -0.22 -6.12
C PHE A 397 -10.15 -1.29 -6.97
N ASP A 398 -9.02 -1.86 -6.52
CA ASP A 398 -8.37 -2.97 -7.22
C ASP A 398 -9.28 -4.21 -7.21
N ARG A 399 -9.94 -4.49 -6.08
CA ARG A 399 -10.92 -5.59 -5.99
C ARG A 399 -12.07 -5.40 -6.98
N VAL A 400 -12.71 -4.23 -6.97
CA VAL A 400 -13.83 -3.91 -7.87
C VAL A 400 -13.41 -3.97 -9.33
N ALA A 401 -12.25 -3.43 -9.70
CA ALA A 401 -11.76 -3.49 -11.07
C ALA A 401 -11.43 -4.93 -11.52
N ARG A 402 -10.94 -5.79 -10.61
CA ARG A 402 -10.72 -7.21 -10.89
C ARG A 402 -12.01 -8.00 -11.01
N GLU A 403 -13.00 -7.71 -10.17
CA GLU A 403 -14.36 -8.27 -10.29
C GLU A 403 -15.00 -7.85 -11.62
N GLU A 404 -14.90 -6.57 -12.00
CA GLU A 404 -15.39 -6.06 -13.28
C GLU A 404 -14.67 -6.71 -14.48
N LEU A 405 -13.35 -6.87 -14.40
CA LEU A 405 -12.58 -7.56 -15.43
C LEU A 405 -13.03 -9.03 -15.52
N TYR A 406 -13.18 -9.71 -14.38
CA TYR A 406 -13.65 -11.09 -14.35
C TYR A 406 -15.03 -11.22 -15.00
N ASP A 407 -15.98 -10.35 -14.64
CA ASP A 407 -17.32 -10.34 -15.21
C ASP A 407 -17.29 -10.12 -16.73
N LYS A 408 -16.48 -9.18 -17.21
CA LYS A 408 -16.30 -8.96 -18.66
C LYS A 408 -15.78 -10.21 -19.36
N LEU A 409 -14.76 -10.86 -18.80
CA LEU A 409 -14.20 -12.10 -19.32
C LEU A 409 -15.21 -13.25 -19.28
N TYR A 410 -15.98 -13.36 -18.19
CA TYR A 410 -17.01 -14.37 -18.00
C TYR A 410 -18.21 -14.20 -18.94
N GLN A 411 -18.66 -12.97 -19.20
CA GLN A 411 -19.74 -12.71 -20.15
C GLN A 411 -19.31 -12.96 -21.59
N ARG A 412 -18.06 -12.65 -21.93
CA ARG A 412 -17.47 -13.00 -23.22
C ARG A 412 -17.40 -14.52 -23.38
N ALA A 413 -16.91 -15.20 -22.36
CA ALA A 413 -16.84 -16.65 -22.25
C ALA A 413 -18.16 -17.35 -22.58
N LYS A 414 -19.26 -16.89 -21.97
CA LYS A 414 -20.61 -17.43 -22.23
C LYS A 414 -21.10 -17.23 -23.66
N LYS A 415 -20.67 -16.18 -24.34
CA LYS A 415 -21.14 -15.86 -25.70
C LYS A 415 -20.42 -16.64 -26.80
N SER A 416 -19.27 -17.24 -26.51
CA SER A 416 -18.38 -17.79 -27.54
C SER A 416 -18.48 -19.31 -27.75
N ASP A 417 -19.37 -20.04 -27.06
CA ASP A 417 -19.43 -21.53 -27.06
C ASP A 417 -18.06 -22.23 -26.88
N GLY A 418 -17.05 -21.49 -26.40
CA GLY A 418 -15.66 -21.94 -26.28
C GLY A 418 -15.36 -22.59 -24.93
N TRP A 419 -14.09 -22.96 -24.73
CA TRP A 419 -13.56 -23.63 -23.52
C TRP A 419 -13.80 -22.87 -22.20
N PHE A 420 -14.16 -21.61 -22.33
CA PHE A 420 -14.50 -20.64 -21.31
C PHE A 420 -15.89 -20.86 -20.67
N SER A 421 -16.76 -21.65 -21.32
CA SER A 421 -18.09 -22.06 -20.81
C SER A 421 -18.06 -22.84 -19.49
N ALA A 422 -16.90 -23.39 -19.12
CA ALA A 422 -16.70 -24.18 -17.90
C ALA A 422 -16.04 -23.39 -16.74
N VAL A 423 -15.97 -22.06 -16.83
CA VAL A 423 -15.63 -21.16 -15.72
C VAL A 423 -16.90 -20.86 -14.91
N SER A 424 -16.81 -20.80 -13.58
CA SER A 424 -17.96 -20.49 -12.70
C SER A 424 -18.23 -18.98 -12.62
N ALA A 425 -19.47 -18.58 -12.35
CA ALA A 425 -19.76 -17.18 -12.02
C ALA A 425 -19.10 -16.78 -10.70
N LEU A 426 -18.86 -15.48 -10.52
CA LEU A 426 -18.67 -14.93 -9.18
C LEU A 426 -20.03 -14.95 -8.48
N GLU A 427 -20.03 -15.45 -7.26
CA GLU A 427 -21.20 -15.49 -6.38
C GLU A 427 -21.04 -14.42 -5.30
N GLU A 428 -22.15 -13.86 -4.82
CA GLU A 428 -22.12 -12.82 -3.78
C GLU A 428 -21.51 -13.32 -2.46
N SER A 429 -21.56 -14.61 -2.20
CA SER A 429 -20.95 -15.26 -1.04
C SER A 429 -19.46 -15.58 -1.22
N ASP A 430 -18.85 -15.27 -2.36
CA ASP A 430 -17.43 -15.53 -2.56
C ASP A 430 -16.60 -14.57 -1.70
N ASP A 431 -15.87 -15.12 -0.72
CA ASP A 431 -14.85 -14.36 -0.02
C ASP A 431 -13.61 -14.11 -0.91
N GLN A 432 -12.64 -13.34 -0.40
CA GLN A 432 -11.42 -13.00 -1.13
C GLN A 432 -10.63 -14.24 -1.58
N GLN A 433 -10.67 -15.33 -0.82
CA GLN A 433 -9.95 -16.56 -1.14
C GLN A 433 -10.67 -17.35 -2.24
N ALA A 434 -12.00 -17.40 -2.20
CA ALA A 434 -12.85 -17.96 -3.25
C ALA A 434 -12.70 -17.19 -4.57
N PHE A 435 -12.75 -15.85 -4.51
CA PHE A 435 -12.46 -14.98 -5.66
C PHE A 435 -11.10 -15.30 -6.27
N LYS A 436 -10.04 -15.30 -5.43
CA LYS A 436 -8.68 -15.61 -5.88
C LYS A 436 -8.60 -16.95 -6.59
N LYS A 437 -9.25 -17.99 -6.05
CA LYS A 437 -9.27 -19.33 -6.64
C LYS A 437 -9.97 -19.35 -8.01
N LYS A 438 -11.11 -18.67 -8.15
CA LYS A 438 -11.85 -18.56 -9.42
C LYS A 438 -11.06 -17.78 -10.47
N PHE A 439 -10.48 -16.65 -10.09
CA PHE A 439 -9.60 -15.87 -10.95
C PHE A 439 -8.36 -16.67 -11.38
N ASP A 440 -7.74 -17.40 -10.45
CA ASP A 440 -6.59 -18.26 -10.73
C ASP A 440 -6.92 -19.39 -11.72
N GLU A 441 -8.15 -19.92 -11.71
CA GLU A 441 -8.61 -20.92 -12.66
C GLU A 441 -8.77 -20.33 -14.07
N VAL A 442 -9.34 -19.13 -14.19
CA VAL A 442 -9.43 -18.39 -15.46
C VAL A 442 -8.03 -18.18 -16.05
N MET A 443 -7.12 -17.66 -15.24
CA MET A 443 -5.73 -17.46 -15.65
C MET A 443 -5.05 -18.77 -16.04
N ARG A 444 -5.31 -19.87 -15.33
CA ARG A 444 -4.74 -21.19 -15.65
C ARG A 444 -5.12 -21.62 -17.05
N ARG A 445 -6.41 -21.55 -17.34
CA ARG A 445 -6.96 -22.05 -18.59
C ARG A 445 -6.53 -21.20 -19.77
N LEU A 446 -6.53 -19.87 -19.61
CA LEU A 446 -5.98 -18.95 -20.60
C LEU A 446 -4.53 -19.31 -20.99
N CYS A 447 -3.72 -19.80 -20.06
CA CYS A 447 -2.32 -20.15 -20.31
C CYS A 447 -2.14 -21.54 -20.93
N THR A 448 -3.15 -22.40 -20.84
CA THR A 448 -3.15 -23.74 -21.43
C THR A 448 -3.86 -23.81 -22.78
N ASP A 449 -4.55 -22.74 -23.17
CA ASP A 449 -5.23 -22.61 -24.47
C ASP A 449 -4.21 -22.73 -25.61
N PRO A 450 -4.37 -23.70 -26.54
CA PRO A 450 -3.48 -23.86 -27.69
C PRO A 450 -3.38 -22.63 -28.59
N GLU A 451 -4.45 -21.85 -28.81
CA GLU A 451 -4.41 -20.63 -29.63
C GLU A 451 -3.58 -19.53 -28.94
N ILE A 452 -3.68 -19.39 -27.62
CA ILE A 452 -2.87 -18.45 -26.82
C ILE A 452 -1.41 -18.97 -26.68
N LYS A 453 -1.24 -20.27 -26.48
CA LYS A 453 0.06 -20.95 -26.35
C LYS A 453 0.85 -20.90 -27.66
N ASN A 454 0.19 -21.07 -28.80
CA ASN A 454 0.81 -21.06 -30.13
C ASN A 454 1.24 -19.65 -30.57
N VAL A 455 0.63 -18.59 -30.03
CA VAL A 455 1.01 -17.22 -30.40
C VAL A 455 2.24 -16.72 -29.63
N GLN A 456 2.53 -17.22 -28.42
CA GLN A 456 3.65 -16.66 -27.64
C GLN A 456 4.46 -17.59 -26.72
N GLY A 457 4.08 -18.85 -26.47
CA GLY A 457 4.84 -19.72 -25.53
C GLY A 457 5.09 -19.10 -24.15
N ARG A 458 4.31 -18.09 -23.74
CA ARG A 458 4.62 -17.25 -22.58
C ARG A 458 4.13 -17.90 -21.27
N PRO A 459 4.90 -17.83 -20.18
CA PRO A 459 4.46 -18.29 -18.86
C PRO A 459 3.18 -17.59 -18.41
N ARG A 460 2.38 -18.27 -17.59
CA ARG A 460 1.13 -17.75 -17.01
C ARG A 460 1.22 -16.34 -16.42
N ARG A 461 2.40 -16.01 -15.90
CA ARG A 461 2.74 -14.74 -15.27
C ARG A 461 2.68 -13.55 -16.25
N ARG A 462 3.16 -13.73 -17.49
CA ARG A 462 3.12 -12.70 -18.55
C ARG A 462 1.71 -12.44 -19.08
N LEU A 463 0.87 -13.46 -19.14
CA LEU A 463 -0.52 -13.25 -19.55
C LEU A 463 -1.28 -12.44 -18.49
N GLN A 464 -1.02 -12.72 -17.21
CA GLN A 464 -1.55 -11.92 -16.11
C GLN A 464 -1.02 -10.49 -16.17
N GLU A 465 0.28 -10.28 -16.46
CA GLU A 465 0.91 -8.95 -16.71
C GLU A 465 0.20 -8.19 -17.81
N ASP A 466 -0.12 -8.87 -18.90
CA ASP A 466 -0.77 -8.20 -20.00
C ASP A 466 -2.19 -7.74 -19.64
N PHE A 467 -2.93 -8.42 -18.75
CA PHE A 467 -4.29 -8.04 -18.29
C PHE A 467 -4.37 -6.80 -17.40
N GLU A 468 -3.27 -6.46 -16.77
CA GLU A 468 -3.18 -5.37 -15.81
C GLU A 468 -2.12 -4.42 -16.38
N ASP A 469 -2.52 -3.31 -16.99
CA ASP A 469 -1.57 -2.34 -17.52
C ASP A 469 -0.89 -1.61 -16.35
N HIS A 470 0.19 -2.23 -15.89
CA HIS A 470 1.03 -1.84 -14.75
C HIS A 470 1.96 -0.67 -15.04
N THR A 471 1.82 -0.03 -16.20
CA THR A 471 2.53 1.23 -16.46
C THR A 471 2.19 2.31 -15.41
N GLY A 472 1.07 2.15 -14.68
CA GLY A 472 0.68 2.87 -13.46
C GLY A 472 0.69 2.02 -12.16
N ARG A 473 1.84 1.48 -11.76
CA ARG A 473 2.39 1.44 -10.38
C ARG A 473 1.41 1.29 -9.19
N ALA A 474 1.24 0.07 -8.67
CA ALA A 474 0.63 -0.18 -7.34
C ALA A 474 1.56 0.17 -6.15
N TRP A 475 2.56 1.02 -6.39
CA TRP A 475 3.49 1.50 -5.37
C TRP A 475 3.43 3.01 -5.27
N PHE A 476 3.89 3.55 -4.14
CA PHE A 476 4.00 4.99 -3.92
C PHE A 476 5.12 5.28 -2.92
N PHE A 477 5.53 6.54 -2.87
CA PHE A 477 6.48 7.03 -1.88
C PHE A 477 5.75 7.74 -0.74
N ARG A 478 6.31 7.68 0.47
CA ARG A 478 5.92 8.61 1.55
C ARG A 478 7.16 9.11 2.24
N VAL A 479 7.08 10.33 2.77
CA VAL A 479 8.13 10.94 3.57
C VAL A 479 7.70 10.99 5.04
N TYR A 480 8.62 10.56 5.90
CA TYR A 480 8.46 10.54 7.35
C TYR A 480 9.61 11.29 8.00
N GLY A 481 9.29 12.12 8.99
CA GLY A 481 10.25 12.97 9.71
C GLY A 481 10.37 12.55 11.17
N GLY A 482 11.27 13.22 11.89
CA GLY A 482 11.44 13.07 13.34
C GLY A 482 10.67 14.09 14.18
N GLY A 483 9.94 15.03 13.57
CA GLY A 483 9.08 15.97 14.27
C GLY A 483 7.73 15.36 14.67
N PRO A 484 6.96 15.99 15.59
CA PRO A 484 5.66 15.49 15.99
C PRO A 484 4.68 15.45 14.83
N GLY A 485 3.92 14.36 14.75
CA GLY A 485 2.99 14.08 13.65
C GLY A 485 3.68 13.70 12.34
N GLU A 486 5.02 13.63 12.29
CA GLU A 486 5.76 13.31 11.07
C GLU A 486 6.23 11.86 11.03
N SER A 487 6.27 11.17 12.17
CA SER A 487 6.73 9.79 12.22
C SER A 487 5.77 8.83 11.50
N PHE A 488 6.28 7.68 11.06
CA PHE A 488 5.44 6.63 10.48
C PHE A 488 4.34 6.21 11.45
N HIS A 489 4.68 6.02 12.72
CA HIS A 489 3.72 5.61 13.74
C HIS A 489 2.57 6.62 13.89
N GLU A 490 2.87 7.91 14.06
CA GLU A 490 1.83 8.93 14.26
C GLU A 490 0.92 9.08 13.04
N GLN A 491 1.49 9.08 11.82
CA GLN A 491 0.71 9.19 10.59
C GLN A 491 -0.21 7.97 10.40
N GLN A 492 0.28 6.76 10.70
CA GLN A 492 -0.52 5.54 10.56
C GLN A 492 -1.54 5.39 11.70
N ALA A 493 -1.19 5.75 12.94
CA ALA A 493 -2.14 5.78 14.06
C ALA A 493 -3.30 6.75 13.79
N ALA A 494 -2.99 7.93 13.24
CA ALA A 494 -4.00 8.94 12.88
C ALA A 494 -4.90 8.53 11.69
N SER A 495 -4.51 7.54 10.90
CA SER A 495 -5.28 7.10 9.73
C SER A 495 -6.60 6.40 10.09
N GLY A 496 -6.71 5.86 11.31
CA GLY A 496 -7.82 5.01 11.73
C GLY A 496 -7.78 3.58 11.15
N TYR A 497 -6.73 3.22 10.39
CA TYR A 497 -6.56 1.86 9.86
C TYR A 497 -5.92 0.89 10.85
N PHE A 498 -5.40 1.36 11.98
CA PHE A 498 -4.71 0.52 12.96
C PHE A 498 -5.27 0.76 14.36
N ASN A 499 -5.66 -0.33 15.04
CA ASN A 499 -6.13 -0.28 16.41
C ASN A 499 -4.97 -0.59 17.36
N ASN A 500 -4.84 0.19 18.44
CA ASN A 500 -3.79 0.01 19.43
C ASN A 500 -2.41 -0.20 18.75
N PRO A 501 -1.99 0.72 17.86
CA PRO A 501 -0.89 0.48 16.94
C PRO A 501 0.44 0.25 17.67
N LEU A 502 1.20 -0.76 17.23
CA LEU A 502 2.60 -0.96 17.63
C LEU A 502 3.47 -0.93 16.38
N THR A 503 4.35 0.06 16.29
CA THR A 503 5.30 0.19 15.18
C THR A 503 6.69 -0.26 15.61
N VAL A 504 7.37 -1.01 14.75
CA VAL A 504 8.74 -1.47 14.96
C VAL A 504 9.59 -1.25 13.72
N ARG A 505 10.90 -1.16 13.93
CA ARG A 505 11.90 -1.27 12.88
C ARG A 505 12.07 -2.74 12.50
N VAL A 506 12.09 -3.04 11.20
CA VAL A 506 12.33 -4.37 10.65
C VAL A 506 13.48 -4.36 9.66
N THR A 507 14.19 -5.48 9.56
CA THR A 507 15.25 -5.71 8.58
C THR A 507 15.14 -7.14 8.03
N ARG A 508 16.03 -7.49 7.10
CA ARG A 508 16.12 -8.87 6.61
C ARG A 508 16.45 -9.85 7.77
N PRO A 509 15.88 -11.06 7.78
CA PRO A 509 16.11 -12.06 8.83
C PRO A 509 17.57 -12.40 9.07
#